data_AF-A0A7V8JGT2-F1
#
_entry.id   AF-A0A7V8JGT2-F1
#
_cell.length_a   1.000
_cell.length_b   1.000
_cell.length_c   1.000
_cell.angle_alpha   90.00
_cell.angle_beta   90.00
_cell.angle_gamma   90.00
#
_symmetry.space_group_name_H-M   'P 1'
#
loop_
_entity.id
_entity.type
_entity.pdbx_description
1 polymer ?
#
loop_
_entity_poly.entity_id
_entity_poly.type
_entity_poly.pdbx_seq_one_letter_code
_entity_poly.pdbx_strand_id
1 'polypeptide(L)'
;MMAGTIYANTRDHDRDLAIYVARAGQTYAEVAKQFNLSPSTIGAVCRRLKAERTYQIYLEGEAGERQPVAVVVTHKGFTAACVAAFREYGEYFRNLGCPGWRLTDGTSYNTLETVRKIAARTADRAVETKGALL
;
A
#
# COMPACT_ATOMS: atom_id res chain seq x y z
N MET A 1 20.64 3.05 4.28
CA MET A 1 19.47 3.26 5.15
C MET A 1 18.51 2.11 4.91
N MET A 2 18.15 1.34 5.93
CA MET A 2 17.18 0.25 5.81
C MET A 2 15.81 0.87 5.54
N ALA A 3 15.28 0.68 4.34
CA ALA A 3 13.98 1.20 3.97
C ALA A 3 12.89 0.53 4.81
N GLY A 4 12.11 1.33 5.55
CA GLY A 4 11.01 0.83 6.35
C GLY A 4 9.99 0.07 5.49
N THR A 5 9.39 -0.97 6.06
CA THR A 5 8.29 -1.69 5.41
C THR A 5 7.02 -0.85 5.50
N ILE A 6 6.45 -0.50 4.36
CA ILE A 6 5.23 0.29 4.26
C ILE A 6 4.03 -0.65 4.14
N TYR A 7 3.11 -0.60 5.10
CA TYR A 7 1.83 -1.30 5.04
C TYR A 7 0.78 -0.38 4.42
N ALA A 8 0.57 -0.49 3.11
CA ALA A 8 -0.29 0.42 2.38
C ALA A 8 -1.73 -0.10 2.26
N ASN A 9 -2.71 0.79 2.49
CA ASN A 9 -4.15 0.50 2.49
C ASN A 9 -4.62 -0.39 3.64
N THR A 10 -3.85 -0.40 4.73
CA THR A 10 -4.16 -1.10 5.99
C THR A 10 -4.17 -0.06 7.10
N ARG A 11 -5.24 -0.01 7.91
CA ARG A 11 -5.38 0.99 8.99
C ARG A 11 -4.50 0.66 10.19
N ASP A 12 -4.41 -0.63 10.49
CA ASP A 12 -3.63 -1.18 11.59
C ASP A 12 -3.29 -2.63 11.21
N HIS A 13 -2.06 -2.84 10.72
CA HIS A 13 -1.66 -4.15 10.21
C HIS A 13 -1.55 -5.19 11.32
N ASP A 14 -1.13 -4.78 12.52
CA ASP A 14 -0.97 -5.67 13.67
C ASP A 14 -2.34 -6.17 14.15
N ARG A 15 -3.32 -5.27 14.23
CA ARG A 15 -4.72 -5.63 14.54
C ARG A 15 -5.33 -6.52 13.47
N ASP A 16 -5.12 -6.21 12.19
CA ASP A 16 -5.63 -7.03 11.10
C ASP A 16 -5.02 -8.44 11.15
N LEU A 17 -3.71 -8.55 11.42
CA LEU A 17 -3.01 -9.83 11.58
C LEU A 17 -3.56 -10.62 12.77
N ALA A 18 -3.78 -9.97 13.91
CA ALA A 18 -4.39 -10.60 15.09
C ALA A 18 -5.79 -11.16 14.79
N ILE A 19 -6.61 -10.42 14.03
CA ILE A 19 -7.93 -10.87 13.56
C ILE A 19 -7.80 -12.12 12.66
N TYR A 20 -6.84 -12.14 11.74
CA TYR A 20 -6.64 -13.25 10.83
C TYR A 20 -6.14 -14.52 11.55
N VAL A 21 -5.22 -14.35 12.50
CA VAL A 21 -4.75 -15.45 13.35
C VAL A 21 -5.87 -15.99 14.23
N ALA A 22 -6.67 -15.11 14.86
CA ALA A 22 -7.85 -15.53 15.64
C ALA A 22 -8.85 -16.31 14.79
N ARG A 23 -9.02 -15.92 13.51
CA ARG A 23 -9.93 -16.61 12.58
C ARG A 23 -9.49 -18.04 12.25
N ALA A 24 -8.21 -18.38 12.40
CA ALA A 24 -7.74 -19.75 12.17
C ALA A 24 -8.31 -20.76 13.18
N GLY A 25 -8.64 -20.31 14.41
CA GLY A 25 -9.17 -21.16 15.48
C GLY A 25 -10.64 -20.92 15.86
N GLN A 26 -11.25 -19.83 15.40
CA GLN A 26 -12.59 -19.41 15.81
C GLN A 26 -13.48 -19.06 14.62
N THR A 27 -14.80 -19.04 14.81
CA THR A 27 -15.77 -18.62 13.79
C THR A 27 -15.79 -17.09 13.60
N TYR A 28 -16.34 -16.61 12.48
CA TYR A 28 -16.48 -15.17 12.22
C TYR A 28 -17.27 -14.42 13.29
N ALA A 29 -18.25 -15.08 13.92
CA ALA A 29 -19.08 -14.47 14.96
C ALA A 29 -18.35 -14.32 16.30
N GLU A 30 -17.46 -15.25 16.62
CA GLU A 30 -16.65 -15.21 17.85
C GLU A 30 -15.56 -14.15 17.75
N VAL A 31 -14.83 -14.12 16.63
CA VAL A 31 -13.82 -13.07 16.38
C VAL A 31 -14.48 -11.69 16.32
N ALA A 32 -15.66 -11.57 15.71
CA ALA A 32 -16.44 -10.33 15.71
C ALA A 32 -16.73 -9.81 17.13
N LYS A 33 -17.13 -10.71 18.04
CA LYS A 33 -17.34 -10.36 19.46
C LYS A 33 -16.04 -9.98 20.16
N GLN A 34 -14.95 -10.72 19.94
CA GLN A 34 -13.66 -10.47 20.57
C GLN A 34 -13.08 -9.09 20.18
N PHE A 35 -13.20 -8.71 18.91
CA PHE A 35 -12.63 -7.46 18.40
C PHE A 35 -13.63 -6.29 18.36
N ASN A 36 -14.87 -6.52 18.83
CA ASN A 36 -16.00 -5.59 18.76
C ASN A 36 -16.22 -5.02 17.34
N LEU A 37 -16.25 -5.91 16.35
CA LEU A 37 -16.41 -5.58 14.93
C LEU A 37 -17.56 -6.39 14.33
N SER A 38 -18.10 -5.94 13.20
CA SER A 38 -19.09 -6.74 12.47
C SER A 38 -18.43 -7.98 11.82
N PRO A 39 -19.13 -9.12 11.72
CA PRO A 39 -18.62 -10.30 10.99
C PRO A 39 -18.23 -9.98 9.54
N SER A 40 -18.97 -9.07 8.89
CA SER A 40 -18.66 -8.57 7.55
C SER A 40 -17.31 -7.84 7.49
N THR A 41 -16.98 -7.05 8.52
CA THR A 41 -15.68 -6.38 8.66
C THR A 41 -14.56 -7.41 8.82
N ILE A 42 -14.74 -8.43 9.66
CA ILE A 42 -13.76 -9.52 9.84
C ILE A 42 -13.52 -10.25 8.51
N GLY A 43 -14.59 -10.56 7.76
CA GLY A 43 -14.49 -11.16 6.43
C GLY A 43 -13.71 -10.28 5.45
N ALA A 44 -13.92 -8.95 5.48
CA ALA A 44 -13.17 -8.01 4.66
C ALA A 44 -11.69 -7.92 5.05
N VAL A 45 -11.36 -7.95 6.35
CA VAL A 45 -9.97 -8.02 6.84
C VAL A 45 -9.29 -9.29 6.34
N CYS A 46 -9.92 -10.45 6.52
CA CYS A 46 -9.34 -11.73 6.10
C CYS A 46 -9.10 -11.80 4.59
N ARG A 47 -10.04 -11.26 3.79
CA ARG A 47 -9.87 -11.18 2.33
C ARG A 47 -8.71 -10.27 1.93
N ARG A 48 -8.52 -9.14 2.62
CA ARG A 48 -7.42 -8.21 2.36
C ARG A 48 -6.08 -8.87 2.66
N LEU A 49 -5.90 -9.43 3.85
CA LEU A 49 -4.66 -10.12 4.23
C LEU A 49 -4.33 -11.30 3.33
N LYS A 50 -5.34 -12.10 2.93
CA LYS A 50 -5.11 -13.21 1.98
C LYS A 50 -4.65 -12.73 0.60
N ALA A 51 -5.05 -11.53 0.21
CA ALA A 51 -4.65 -10.91 -1.06
C ALA A 51 -3.41 -10.01 -0.93
N GLU A 52 -2.84 -9.86 0.28
CA GLU A 52 -1.63 -9.06 0.46
C GLU A 52 -0.46 -9.68 -0.29
N ARG A 53 0.30 -8.81 -0.93
CA ARG A 53 1.55 -9.13 -1.58
C ARG A 53 2.61 -8.14 -1.15
N THR A 54 3.80 -8.64 -0.97
CA THR A 54 5.00 -7.85 -0.67
C THR A 54 5.65 -7.46 -1.98
N TYR A 55 5.80 -6.16 -2.20
CA TYR A 55 6.47 -5.57 -3.35
C TYR A 55 7.76 -4.91 -2.90
N GLN A 56 8.88 -5.43 -3.38
CA GLN A 56 10.15 -4.75 -3.25
C GLN A 56 10.24 -3.69 -4.34
N ILE A 57 10.12 -2.42 -3.98
CA ILE A 57 10.12 -1.31 -4.93
C ILE A 57 11.55 -0.80 -5.11
N TYR A 58 11.98 -0.78 -6.37
CA TYR A 58 13.21 -0.19 -6.83
C TYR A 58 12.92 1.04 -7.67
N LEU A 59 13.81 2.01 -7.56
CA LEU A 59 13.89 3.14 -8.45
C LEU A 59 14.94 2.81 -9.52
N GLU A 60 14.52 2.83 -10.77
CA GLU A 60 15.38 2.53 -11.90
C GLU A 60 15.58 3.77 -12.79
N GLY A 61 16.84 4.13 -13.04
CA GLY A 61 17.23 5.22 -13.93
C GLY A 61 17.37 4.77 -15.39
N GLU A 62 17.54 5.71 -16.32
CA GLU A 62 17.64 5.43 -17.77
C GLU A 62 18.85 4.54 -18.14
N ALA A 63 19.93 4.63 -17.36
CA ALA A 63 21.12 3.79 -17.53
C ALA A 63 20.95 2.36 -16.98
N GLY A 64 19.76 2.02 -16.45
CA GLY A 64 19.46 0.70 -15.88
C GLY A 64 19.95 0.50 -14.44
N GLU A 65 20.47 1.55 -13.80
CA GLU A 65 20.81 1.49 -12.36
C GLU A 65 19.54 1.28 -11.54
N ARG A 66 19.60 0.38 -10.55
CA ARG A 66 18.50 0.08 -9.65
C ARG A 66 18.88 0.43 -8.23
N GLN A 67 18.10 1.31 -7.63
CA GLN A 67 18.25 1.66 -6.23
C GLN A 67 17.05 1.13 -5.43
N PRO A 68 17.26 0.34 -4.37
CA PRO A 68 16.16 -0.09 -3.51
C PRO A 68 15.56 1.13 -2.80
N VAL A 69 14.24 1.28 -2.91
CA VAL A 69 13.50 2.40 -2.29
C VAL A 69 12.80 1.92 -1.03
N ALA A 70 11.94 0.91 -1.15
CA ALA A 70 11.01 0.52 -0.10
C ALA A 70 10.50 -0.90 -0.28
N VAL A 71 10.13 -1.54 0.83
CA VAL A 71 9.31 -2.74 0.83
C VAL A 71 7.88 -2.31 1.10
N VAL A 72 6.94 -2.63 0.22
CA VAL A 72 5.54 -2.24 0.37
C VAL A 72 4.65 -3.46 0.38
N VAL A 73 3.89 -3.63 1.45
CA VAL A 73 2.89 -4.70 1.58
C VAL A 73 1.53 -4.11 1.25
N THR A 74 0.86 -4.64 0.23
CA THR A 74 -0.50 -4.21 -0.11
C THR A 74 -1.29 -5.27 -0.87
N HIS A 75 -2.62 -5.24 -0.71
CA HIS A 75 -3.57 -6.10 -1.42
C HIS A 75 -4.12 -5.45 -2.70
N LYS A 76 -3.77 -4.19 -2.97
CA LYS A 76 -4.29 -3.40 -4.12
C LYS A 76 -3.45 -3.52 -5.39
N GLY A 77 -2.34 -4.27 -5.34
CA GLY A 77 -1.43 -4.50 -6.46
C GLY A 77 -0.27 -3.51 -6.56
N PHE A 78 0.57 -3.71 -7.58
CA PHE A 78 1.85 -3.02 -7.76
C PHE A 78 1.73 -1.49 -7.88
N THR A 79 0.75 -0.98 -8.61
CA THR A 79 0.56 0.47 -8.77
C THR A 79 0.23 1.16 -7.45
N ALA A 80 -0.56 0.51 -6.58
CA ALA A 80 -0.84 1.03 -5.25
C ALA A 80 0.41 1.02 -4.36
N ALA A 81 1.25 -0.01 -4.50
CA ALA A 81 2.54 -0.08 -3.82
C ALA A 81 3.47 1.07 -4.25
N CYS A 82 3.55 1.35 -5.55
CA CYS A 82 4.31 2.48 -6.09
C CYS A 82 3.81 3.83 -5.55
N VAL A 83 2.48 4.02 -5.51
CA VAL A 83 1.87 5.25 -4.96
C VAL A 83 2.17 5.40 -3.47
N ALA A 84 2.14 4.31 -2.70
CA ALA A 84 2.47 4.35 -1.29
C ALA A 84 3.94 4.70 -1.05
N ALA A 85 4.87 4.06 -1.78
CA ALA A 85 6.28 4.42 -1.75
C ALA A 85 6.50 5.89 -2.15
N PHE A 86 5.79 6.36 -3.18
CA PHE A 86 5.86 7.76 -3.61
C PHE A 86 5.32 8.74 -2.56
N ARG A 87 4.31 8.38 -1.77
CA ARG A 87 3.79 9.23 -0.69
C ARG A 87 4.76 9.32 0.48
N GLU A 88 5.31 8.18 0.89
CA GLU A 88 6.23 8.10 2.03
C GLU A 88 7.55 8.81 1.72
N TYR A 89 8.10 8.60 0.53
CA TYR A 89 9.39 9.16 0.11
C TYR A 89 9.22 10.31 -0.90
N GLY A 90 8.08 11.01 -0.85
CA GLY A 90 7.70 11.99 -1.87
C GLY A 90 8.63 13.19 -2.00
N GLU A 91 9.43 13.50 -0.98
CA GLU A 91 10.49 14.51 -1.06
C GLU A 91 11.69 14.02 -1.87
N TYR A 92 12.10 12.76 -1.68
CA TYR A 92 13.14 12.10 -2.47
C TYR A 92 12.77 12.12 -3.96
N PHE A 93 11.52 11.76 -4.27
CA PHE A 93 11.03 11.74 -5.66
C PHE A 93 10.72 13.12 -6.24
N ARG A 94 10.44 14.15 -5.42
CA ARG A 94 10.19 15.52 -5.90
C ARG A 94 11.46 16.19 -6.38
N ASN A 95 12.59 15.94 -5.70
CA ASN A 95 13.88 16.51 -6.05
C ASN A 95 14.57 15.78 -7.22
N LEU A 96 14.12 14.57 -7.55
CA LEU A 96 14.45 13.88 -8.80
C LEU A 96 13.71 14.57 -9.96
N GLY A 97 14.28 15.67 -10.45
CA GLY A 97 13.86 16.38 -11.66
C GLY A 97 14.20 15.65 -12.95
N CYS A 98 14.54 14.36 -12.89
CA CYS A 98 15.05 13.61 -14.03
C CYS A 98 13.90 12.90 -14.77
N PRO A 99 13.61 13.28 -16.03
CA PRO A 99 12.75 12.47 -16.89
C PRO A 99 13.34 11.06 -17.07
N GLY A 100 12.49 10.06 -17.29
CA GLY A 100 12.90 8.68 -17.57
C GLY A 100 13.00 7.72 -16.39
N TRP A 101 12.96 8.21 -15.14
CA TRP A 101 13.01 7.35 -13.97
C TRP A 101 11.70 6.58 -13.74
N ARG A 102 11.82 5.29 -13.40
CA ARG A 102 10.70 4.37 -13.22
C ARG A 102 10.76 3.63 -11.89
N LEU A 103 9.60 3.35 -11.31
CA LEU A 103 9.46 2.44 -10.17
C LEU A 103 9.20 1.03 -10.71
N THR A 104 9.96 0.06 -10.23
CA THR A 104 9.90 -1.33 -10.68
C THR A 104 9.97 -2.28 -9.49
N ASP A 105 9.30 -3.43 -9.57
CA ASP A 105 9.52 -4.58 -8.67
C ASP A 105 10.45 -5.64 -9.28
N GLY A 106 11.05 -5.33 -10.43
CA GLY A 106 11.86 -6.25 -11.23
C GLY A 106 11.06 -6.99 -12.31
N THR A 107 9.73 -6.97 -12.23
CA THR A 107 8.83 -7.68 -13.18
C THR A 107 7.87 -6.72 -13.88
N SER A 108 7.33 -5.78 -13.13
CA SER A 108 6.42 -4.72 -13.56
C SER A 108 7.06 -3.36 -13.33
N TYR A 109 6.74 -2.38 -14.17
CA TYR A 109 7.24 -1.02 -14.02
C TYR A 109 6.13 0.02 -14.18
N ASN A 110 6.28 1.14 -13.46
CA ASN A 110 5.46 2.33 -13.60
C ASN A 110 6.38 3.56 -13.69
N THR A 111 6.10 4.47 -14.62
CA THR A 111 6.83 5.74 -14.68
C THR A 111 6.47 6.64 -13.51
N LEU A 112 7.41 7.45 -13.03
CA LEU A 112 7.14 8.39 -11.95
C LEU A 112 6.00 9.38 -12.30
N GLU A 113 5.88 9.77 -13.58
CA GLU A 113 4.76 10.59 -14.04
C GLU A 113 3.40 9.92 -13.85
N THR A 114 3.28 8.63 -14.18
CA THR A 114 2.04 7.86 -14.00
C THR A 114 1.68 7.79 -12.52
N VAL A 115 2.67 7.50 -11.67
CA VAL A 115 2.47 7.42 -10.22
C VAL A 115 2.08 8.78 -9.63
N ARG A 116 2.70 9.89 -10.07
CA ARG A 116 2.33 11.26 -9.69
C ARG A 116 0.88 11.58 -10.05
N LYS A 117 0.45 11.28 -11.27
CA LYS A 117 -0.93 11.50 -11.73
C LYS A 117 -1.95 10.71 -10.89
N ILE A 118 -1.65 9.44 -10.59
CA ILE A 118 -2.52 8.59 -9.78
C ILE A 118 -2.56 9.06 -8.31
N ALA A 119 -1.40 9.41 -7.75
CA ALA A 119 -1.29 9.92 -6.38
C ALA A 119 -2.10 11.21 -6.20
N ALA A 120 -2.03 12.13 -7.17
CA ALA A 120 -2.81 13.38 -7.17
C ALA A 120 -4.31 13.11 -7.24
N ARG A 121 -4.78 12.27 -8.17
CA ARG A 121 -6.20 11.90 -8.28
C ARG A 121 -6.75 11.19 -7.05
N THR A 122 -5.91 10.39 -6.38
CA THR A 122 -6.32 9.68 -5.17
C THR A 122 -6.40 10.62 -3.96
N ALA A 123 -5.60 11.68 -3.93
CA ALA A 123 -5.70 12.72 -2.90
C ALA A 123 -7.01 13.51 -3.05
N ASP A 124 -7.35 13.89 -4.27
CA ASP A 124 -8.56 14.65 -4.60
C ASP A 124 -9.86 13.91 -4.20
N ARG A 125 -9.95 12.61 -4.52
CA ARG A 125 -11.09 11.77 -4.09
C ARG A 125 -11.21 11.60 -2.58
N ALA A 126 -10.09 11.55 -1.86
CA ALA A 126 -10.10 11.41 -0.40
C ALA A 126 -10.61 12.69 0.30
N VAL A 127 -10.43 13.86 -0.32
CA VAL A 127 -10.99 15.13 0.15
C VAL A 127 -12.50 15.17 -0.10
N GLU A 128 -12.96 14.72 -1.27
CA GLU A 128 -14.39 14.68 -1.62
C GLU A 128 -15.19 13.75 -0.69
N THR A 129 -14.61 12.60 -0.28
CA THR A 129 -15.30 11.69 0.65
C THR A 129 -15.36 12.22 2.09
N LYS A 130 -14.42 13.10 2.49
CA LYS A 130 -14.46 13.77 3.81
C LYS A 130 -15.41 14.97 3.83
N GLY A 131 -15.63 15.64 2.69
CA GLY A 131 -16.59 16.73 2.55
C GLY A 131 -18.05 16.28 2.53
N ALA A 132 -18.33 15.03 2.17
CA ALA A 132 -19.68 14.45 2.14
C ALA A 132 -20.20 13.94 3.51
N LEU A 133 -19.43 14.13 4.59
CA LEU A 133 -19.76 13.71 5.96
C LEU A 133 -19.92 14.91 6.93
N LEU A 134 -20.07 16.12 6.41
CA LEU A 134 -20.44 17.31 7.17
C LEU A 134 -21.92 17.65 6.97
#